data_AF-A0A939YNJ0-F1
#
_entry.id   AF-A0A939YNJ0-F1
#
_cell.length_a   1.000
_cell.length_b   1.000
_cell.length_c   1.000
_cell.angle_alpha   90.00
_cell.angle_beta   90.00
_cell.angle_gamma   90.00
#
_symmetry.space_group_name_H-M   'P 1'
#
loop_
_entity.id
_entity.type
_entity.pdbx_description
1 polymer ?
#
loop_
_entity_poly.entity_id
_entity_poly.type
_entity_poly.pdbx_seq_one_letter_code
_entity_poly.pdbx_strand_id
1 'polypeptide(L)'
;MDIKKICIGIVLVILVFSGWTILKNKAPALDPTQLDYEAIEAVHKEMESLKSSSMLEKGGAGGQWNVYELGLMYEKDDEFFKKIRSDLGEDFHWKLSNGDSIFIGVLTHRNSYRIYAGSPDESHMLYPDWNYTALDKK
;
A
#
# COMPACT_ATOMS: atom_id res chain seq x y z
N MET A 1 -8.39 48.82 -34.41
CA MET A 1 -8.49 47.38 -34.09
C MET A 1 -9.58 47.22 -33.05
N ASP A 2 -10.60 46.42 -33.34
CA ASP A 2 -11.88 46.44 -32.63
C ASP A 2 -11.77 45.62 -31.32
N ILE A 3 -11.72 46.29 -30.17
CA ILE A 3 -11.46 45.69 -28.85
C ILE A 3 -12.43 44.55 -28.54
N LYS A 4 -13.68 44.63 -29.04
CA LYS A 4 -14.69 43.56 -28.90
C LYS A 4 -14.24 42.25 -29.54
N LYS A 5 -13.55 42.28 -30.69
CA LYS A 5 -13.07 41.08 -31.39
C LYS A 5 -11.89 40.43 -30.66
N ILE A 6 -11.08 41.24 -29.96
CA ILE A 6 -9.94 40.76 -29.16
C ILE A 6 -10.45 40.04 -27.90
N CYS A 7 -11.45 40.59 -27.21
CA CYS A 7 -12.03 39.95 -26.02
C CYS A 7 -12.70 38.60 -26.34
N ILE A 8 -13.42 38.50 -27.46
CA ILE A 8 -14.04 37.23 -27.89
C ILE A 8 -12.98 36.17 -28.20
N GLY A 9 -11.87 36.55 -28.84
CA GLY A 9 -10.75 35.64 -29.10
C GLY A 9 -10.12 35.09 -27.81
N ILE A 10 -9.93 35.95 -26.80
CA ILE A 10 -9.34 35.55 -25.51
C ILE A 10 -10.26 34.58 -24.76
N VAL A 11 -11.57 34.85 -24.73
CA VAL A 11 -12.56 33.98 -24.06
C VAL A 11 -12.62 32.59 -24.72
N LEU A 12 -12.57 32.53 -26.05
CA LEU A 12 -12.54 31.26 -26.79
C LEU A 12 -11.27 30.45 -26.49
N VAL A 13 -10.11 31.09 -26.40
CA VAL A 13 -8.84 30.41 -26.06
C VAL A 13 -8.87 29.85 -24.63
N ILE A 14 -9.44 30.60 -23.67
CA ILE A 14 -9.58 30.13 -22.27
C ILE A 14 -10.54 28.94 -22.16
N LEU A 15 -11.64 28.94 -22.90
CA LEU A 15 -12.61 27.83 -22.90
C LEU A 15 -12.03 26.56 -23.55
N VAL A 16 -11.23 26.70 -24.60
CA VAL A 16 -10.53 25.56 -25.23
C VAL A 16 -9.46 25.00 -24.29
N PHE A 17 -8.70 25.85 -23.60
CA PHE A 17 -7.69 25.40 -22.63
C PHE A 17 -8.31 24.71 -21.40
N SER A 18 -9.37 25.29 -20.83
CA SER A 18 -10.06 24.70 -19.67
C SER A 18 -10.80 23.41 -20.03
N GLY A 19 -11.39 23.31 -21.22
CA GLY A 19 -11.96 22.06 -21.75
C GLY A 19 -10.90 20.95 -21.95
N TRP A 20 -9.69 21.29 -22.40
CA TRP A 20 -8.62 20.31 -22.63
C TRP A 20 -8.04 19.76 -21.32
N THR A 21 -7.96 20.59 -20.27
CA THR A 21 -7.50 20.15 -18.95
C THR A 21 -8.47 19.20 -18.26
N ILE A 22 -9.78 19.34 -18.50
CA ILE A 22 -10.80 18.46 -17.91
C ILE A 22 -10.85 17.10 -18.62
N LEU A 23 -10.57 17.05 -19.93
CA LEU A 23 -10.59 15.82 -20.72
C LEU A 23 -9.35 14.93 -20.55
N LYS A 24 -8.21 15.48 -20.09
CA LYS A 24 -6.96 14.72 -19.90
C LYS A 24 -6.87 13.93 -18.60
N ASN A 25 -7.76 14.15 -17.63
CA ASN A 25 -7.76 13.44 -16.35
C ASN A 25 -8.66 12.20 -16.31
N LYS A 26 -8.99 11.61 -17.47
CA LYS A 26 -9.46 10.23 -17.53
C LYS A 26 -8.27 9.28 -17.53
N ALA A 27 -7.42 9.36 -16.51
CA ALA A 27 -6.66 8.18 -16.15
C ALA A 27 -7.69 7.08 -15.88
N PRO A 28 -7.54 5.86 -16.44
CA PRO A 28 -8.43 4.77 -16.08
C PRO A 28 -8.44 4.64 -14.56
N ALA A 29 -9.62 4.46 -13.97
CA ALA A 29 -9.69 4.10 -12.56
C ALA A 29 -8.81 2.84 -12.39
N LEU A 30 -7.76 2.96 -11.58
CA LEU A 30 -6.88 1.83 -11.26
C LEU A 30 -7.74 0.69 -10.73
N ASP A 31 -7.50 -0.52 -11.25
CA ASP A 31 -8.20 -1.71 -10.77
C ASP A 31 -7.88 -1.90 -9.29
N PRO A 32 -8.88 -1.87 -8.38
CA PRO A 32 -8.63 -1.99 -6.94
C PRO A 32 -7.85 -3.26 -6.57
N THR A 33 -8.05 -4.34 -7.31
CA THR A 33 -7.30 -5.58 -7.10
C THR A 33 -5.81 -5.39 -7.43
N GLN A 34 -5.48 -4.63 -8.48
CA GLN A 34 -4.10 -4.32 -8.83
C GLN A 34 -3.42 -3.49 -7.72
N LEU A 35 -4.14 -2.53 -7.14
CA LEU A 35 -3.62 -1.73 -6.01
C LEU A 35 -3.38 -2.58 -4.76
N ASP A 36 -4.23 -3.59 -4.52
CA ASP A 36 -4.03 -4.56 -3.44
C ASP A 36 -2.75 -5.38 -3.65
N TYR A 37 -2.54 -5.89 -4.87
CA TYR A 37 -1.31 -6.59 -5.24
C TYR A 37 -0.07 -5.71 -5.04
N GLU A 38 -0.09 -4.47 -5.53
CA GLU A 38 1.02 -3.53 -5.39
C GLU A 38 1.35 -3.23 -3.93
N ALA A 39 0.33 -3.11 -3.06
CA ALA A 39 0.53 -2.94 -1.62
C ALA A 39 1.21 -4.15 -0.98
N ILE A 40 0.76 -5.36 -1.32
CA ILE A 40 1.32 -6.59 -0.76
C ILE A 40 2.76 -6.80 -1.20
N GLU A 41 3.07 -6.52 -2.47
CA GLU A 41 4.44 -6.56 -3.01
C GLU A 41 5.33 -5.50 -2.34
N ALA A 42 4.82 -4.30 -2.08
CA ALA A 42 5.54 -3.28 -1.33
C ALA A 42 5.85 -3.77 0.10
N VAL A 43 4.87 -4.35 0.81
CA VAL A 43 5.07 -4.93 2.14
C VAL A 43 6.11 -6.05 2.10
N HIS A 44 6.04 -6.94 1.12
CA HIS A 44 7.02 -8.01 0.94
C HIS A 44 8.45 -7.48 0.78
N LYS A 45 8.63 -6.51 -0.12
CA LYS A 45 9.92 -5.88 -0.36
C LYS A 45 10.49 -5.25 0.92
N GLU A 46 9.66 -4.54 1.69
CA GLU A 46 10.11 -3.94 2.94
C GLU A 46 10.41 -4.99 4.01
N MET A 47 9.60 -6.04 4.13
CA MET A 47 9.90 -7.13 5.07
C MET A 47 11.19 -7.88 4.72
N GLU A 48 11.51 -8.05 3.43
CA GLU A 48 12.79 -8.64 3.00
C GLU A 48 13.97 -7.70 3.31
N SER A 49 13.79 -6.38 3.14
CA SER A 49 14.76 -5.36 3.56
C SER A 49 15.02 -5.41 5.07
N LEU A 50 13.97 -5.51 5.89
CA LEU A 50 14.06 -5.61 7.35
C LEU A 50 14.73 -6.91 7.80
N LYS A 51 14.46 -8.01 7.10
CA LYS A 51 15.12 -9.30 7.29
C LYS A 51 16.62 -9.19 7.02
N SER A 52 17.01 -8.50 5.95
CA SER A 52 18.43 -8.31 5.60
C SER A 52 19.19 -7.40 6.59
N SER A 53 18.49 -6.50 7.28
CA SER A 53 19.06 -5.52 8.21
C SER A 53 18.94 -5.93 9.69
N SER A 54 18.55 -7.17 9.99
CA SER A 54 18.28 -7.69 11.35
C SER A 54 17.20 -6.92 12.12
N MET A 55 16.42 -6.06 11.46
CA MET A 55 15.36 -5.27 12.10
C MET A 55 14.19 -6.16 12.54
N LEU A 56 14.04 -7.35 11.94
CA LEU A 56 13.05 -8.34 12.38
C LEU A 56 13.29 -8.81 13.82
N GLU A 57 14.51 -8.76 14.35
CA GLU A 57 14.79 -9.14 15.74
C GLU A 57 14.11 -8.21 16.75
N LYS A 58 13.80 -6.98 16.33
CA LYS A 58 13.05 -5.98 17.12
C LYS A 58 11.54 -6.09 16.92
N GLY A 59 11.08 -7.02 16.08
CA GLY A 59 9.68 -7.23 15.75
C GLY A 59 8.88 -8.01 16.79
N GLY A 60 9.41 -8.28 17.98
CA GLY A 60 8.66 -8.88 19.08
C GLY A 60 9.44 -9.89 19.93
N ALA A 61 8.72 -10.77 20.61
CA ALA A 61 9.31 -11.75 21.51
C ALA A 61 10.01 -12.89 20.74
N GLY A 62 11.07 -13.43 21.34
CA GLY A 62 11.77 -14.62 20.84
C GLY A 62 10.92 -15.88 20.89
N GLY A 63 11.10 -16.77 19.90
CA GLY A 63 10.59 -18.14 19.95
C GLY A 63 9.11 -18.33 19.57
N GLN A 64 8.39 -17.27 19.22
CA GLN A 64 7.01 -17.34 18.75
C GLN A 64 6.75 -16.41 17.56
N TRP A 65 5.67 -16.67 16.84
CA TRP A 65 5.18 -15.75 15.80
C TRP A 65 4.53 -14.55 16.46
N ASN A 66 5.06 -13.37 16.17
CA ASN A 66 4.46 -12.10 16.57
C ASN A 66 3.67 -11.56 15.38
N VAL A 67 2.34 -11.55 15.50
CA VAL A 67 1.45 -11.16 14.40
C VAL A 67 0.85 -9.79 14.67
N TYR A 68 0.89 -8.93 13.66
CA TYR A 68 0.41 -7.56 13.74
C TYR A 68 -0.41 -7.21 12.53
N GLU A 69 -1.52 -6.51 12.75
CA GLU A 69 -2.17 -5.74 11.70
C GLU A 69 -1.22 -4.61 11.29
N LEU A 70 -1.01 -4.42 9.99
CA LEU A 70 -0.03 -3.46 9.49
C LEU A 70 -0.38 -2.01 9.88
N GLY A 71 -1.67 -1.69 10.05
CA GLY A 71 -2.13 -0.39 10.52
C GLY A 71 -1.57 0.02 11.89
N LEU A 72 -1.13 -0.93 12.72
CA LEU A 72 -0.49 -0.64 14.01
C LEU A 72 0.82 0.16 13.87
N MET A 73 1.40 0.24 12.66
CA MET A 73 2.60 1.05 12.43
C MET A 73 2.40 2.55 12.69
N TYR A 74 1.15 3.02 12.66
CA TYR A 74 0.81 4.41 12.98
C TYR A 74 0.61 4.66 14.48
N GLU A 75 0.36 3.61 15.25
CA GLU A 75 0.01 3.69 16.67
C GLU A 75 1.18 3.35 17.59
N LYS A 76 2.08 2.48 17.14
CA LYS A 76 3.18 1.96 17.96
C LYS A 76 4.46 2.75 17.78
N ASP A 77 5.14 3.00 18.89
CA ASP A 77 6.38 3.77 18.93
C ASP A 77 7.65 2.90 18.85
N ASP A 78 7.51 1.60 18.62
CA ASP A 78 8.66 0.67 18.52
C ASP A 78 9.48 0.92 17.25
N GLU A 79 10.79 0.71 17.32
CA GLU A 79 11.70 0.94 16.19
C GLU A 79 11.34 0.14 14.94
N PHE A 80 10.82 -1.08 15.12
CA PHE A 80 10.33 -1.92 14.02
C PHE A 80 9.17 -1.24 13.26
N PHE A 81 8.16 -0.76 13.98
CA PHE A 81 7.00 -0.09 13.39
C PHE A 81 7.37 1.26 12.78
N LYS A 82 8.24 2.03 13.44
CA LYS A 82 8.80 3.27 12.89
C LYS A 82 9.52 3.04 11.57
N LYS A 83 10.31 1.97 11.47
CA LYS A 83 11.04 1.65 10.23
C LYS A 83 10.09 1.26 9.11
N ILE A 84 9.12 0.36 9.38
CA ILE A 84 8.09 -0.03 8.40
C ILE A 84 7.33 1.20 7.89
N ARG A 85 6.85 2.05 8.80
CA ARG A 85 6.13 3.29 8.46
C ARG A 85 6.98 4.22 7.59
N SER A 86 8.24 4.41 7.97
CA SER A 86 9.17 5.26 7.21
C SER A 86 9.45 4.72 5.81
N ASP A 87 9.47 3.40 5.64
CA ASP A 87 9.85 2.77 4.36
C ASP A 87 8.65 2.63 3.41
N LEU A 88 7.49 2.20 3.92
CA LEU A 88 6.26 2.09 3.14
C LEU A 88 5.63 3.45 2.85
N GLY A 89 5.86 4.42 3.73
CA GLY A 89 5.31 5.76 3.65
C GLY A 89 4.16 6.00 4.64
N GLU A 90 4.00 7.27 5.01
CA GLU A 90 3.01 7.77 5.98
C GLU A 90 1.55 7.57 5.54
N ASP A 91 1.31 7.51 4.23
CA ASP A 91 -0.02 7.37 3.64
C ASP A 91 -0.26 5.97 3.06
N PHE A 92 0.54 4.98 3.47
CA PHE A 92 0.45 3.62 2.93
C PHE A 92 -0.92 2.99 3.25
N HIS A 93 -1.60 2.47 2.22
CA HIS A 93 -2.89 1.80 2.36
C HIS A 93 -2.71 0.34 2.78
N TRP A 94 -3.03 0.07 4.05
CA TRP A 94 -2.94 -1.26 4.64
C TRP A 94 -4.30 -2.00 4.65
N LYS A 95 -5.38 -1.31 4.31
CA LYS A 95 -6.69 -1.89 4.03
C LYS A 95 -6.79 -2.24 2.55
N LEU A 96 -7.23 -3.47 2.28
CA LEU A 96 -7.43 -4.00 0.94
C LEU A 96 -8.81 -3.59 0.42
N SER A 97 -9.00 -3.66 -0.90
CA SER A 97 -10.25 -3.27 -1.57
C SER A 97 -11.47 -4.11 -1.16
N ASN A 98 -11.25 -5.33 -0.67
CA ASN A 98 -12.28 -6.21 -0.13
C ASN A 98 -12.67 -5.89 1.34
N GLY A 99 -11.99 -4.90 1.97
CA GLY A 99 -12.20 -4.48 3.35
C GLY A 99 -11.29 -5.17 4.38
N ASP A 100 -10.53 -6.19 3.96
CA ASP A 100 -9.56 -6.87 4.81
C ASP A 100 -8.34 -5.99 5.11
N SER A 101 -7.54 -6.45 6.05
CA SER A 101 -6.30 -5.78 6.44
C SER A 101 -5.11 -6.65 6.08
N ILE A 102 -4.00 -6.00 5.76
CA ILE A 102 -2.71 -6.68 5.66
C ILE A 102 -2.21 -6.96 7.08
N PHE A 103 -1.87 -8.22 7.35
CA PHE A 103 -1.16 -8.60 8.56
C PHE A 103 0.25 -9.07 8.23
N ILE A 104 1.18 -8.79 9.14
CA ILE A 104 2.55 -9.28 9.11
C ILE A 104 2.80 -10.18 10.32
N GLY A 105 3.40 -11.34 10.08
CA GLY A 105 3.91 -12.21 11.12
C GLY A 105 5.43 -12.15 11.16
N VAL A 106 6.03 -12.02 12.34
CA VAL A 106 7.49 -11.99 12.53
C VAL A 106 7.93 -13.07 13.52
N LEU A 107 8.85 -13.92 13.07
CA LEU A 107 9.56 -14.90 13.92
C LEU A 107 11.02 -14.47 14.06
N THR A 108 11.28 -13.72 15.13
CA THR A 108 12.55 -13.03 15.38
C THR A 108 13.76 -13.96 15.33
N HIS A 109 13.71 -15.10 16.05
CA HIS A 109 14.85 -16.02 16.17
C HIS A 109 15.23 -16.73 14.85
N ARG A 110 14.29 -16.87 13.91
CA ARG A 110 14.56 -17.49 12.60
C ARG A 110 14.71 -16.47 11.48
N ASN A 111 14.69 -15.18 11.81
CA ASN A 111 14.72 -14.08 10.85
C ASN A 111 13.73 -14.32 9.68
N SER A 112 12.50 -14.69 10.04
CA SER A 112 11.47 -15.12 9.11
C SER A 112 10.22 -14.28 9.30
N TYR A 113 9.48 -14.06 8.22
CA TYR A 113 8.22 -13.34 8.25
C TYR A 113 7.16 -14.02 7.40
N ARG A 114 5.92 -13.61 7.61
CA ARG A 114 4.72 -14.02 6.86
C ARG A 114 3.90 -12.80 6.54
N ILE A 115 3.14 -12.87 5.47
CA ILE A 115 2.18 -11.83 5.06
C ILE A 115 0.84 -12.51 4.89
N TYR A 116 -0.21 -11.86 5.39
CA TYR A 116 -1.58 -12.34 5.30
C TYR A 116 -2.47 -11.23 4.76
N ALA A 117 -3.51 -11.61 4.01
CA ALA A 117 -4.61 -10.73 3.63
C ALA A 117 -5.90 -11.21 4.31
N GLY A 118 -6.34 -10.50 5.34
CA GLY A 118 -7.46 -10.94 6.18
C GLY A 118 -7.00 -11.60 7.48
N SER A 119 -7.74 -12.60 7.95
CA SER A 119 -7.45 -13.24 9.24
C SER A 119 -6.07 -13.89 9.25
N PRO A 120 -5.23 -13.78 10.29
CA PRO A 120 -3.87 -14.31 10.27
C PRO A 120 -3.81 -15.83 10.52
N ASP A 121 -4.42 -16.61 9.63
CA ASP A 121 -4.44 -18.07 9.62
C ASP A 121 -3.83 -18.62 8.30
N GLU A 122 -3.73 -19.95 8.18
CA GLU A 122 -3.12 -20.59 7.02
C GLU A 122 -3.89 -20.35 5.71
N SER A 123 -5.20 -20.08 5.77
CA SER A 123 -6.04 -19.90 4.58
C SER A 123 -5.91 -18.51 3.95
N HIS A 124 -5.44 -17.54 4.72
CA HIS A 124 -5.22 -16.15 4.29
C HIS A 124 -3.74 -15.80 4.18
N MET A 125 -2.85 -16.75 4.44
CA MET A 125 -1.41 -16.57 4.34
C MET A 125 -1.00 -16.47 2.86
N LEU A 126 -0.48 -15.30 2.49
CA LEU A 126 0.01 -15.02 1.15
C LEU A 126 1.45 -15.47 1.00
N TYR A 127 2.33 -15.06 1.92
CA TYR A 127 3.76 -15.40 1.92
C TYR A 127 4.07 -16.38 3.06
N PRO A 128 4.83 -17.47 2.83
CA PRO A 128 5.83 -17.64 1.76
C PRO A 128 5.36 -18.30 0.45
N ASP A 129 4.16 -18.88 0.41
CA ASP A 129 3.76 -19.76 -0.71
C ASP A 129 3.19 -19.01 -1.93
N TRP A 130 2.99 -17.70 -1.82
CA TRP A 130 2.35 -16.82 -2.79
C TRP A 130 0.99 -17.30 -3.27
N ASN A 131 0.05 -17.40 -2.33
CA ASN A 131 -1.33 -17.76 -2.63
C ASN A 131 -2.28 -16.55 -2.56
N TYR A 132 -2.64 -16.01 -3.71
CA TYR A 132 -3.48 -14.82 -3.81
C TYR A 132 -4.99 -15.09 -3.87
N THR A 133 -5.43 -16.34 -3.67
CA THR A 133 -6.86 -16.70 -3.71
C THR A 133 -7.72 -15.93 -2.70
N ALA A 134 -7.11 -15.39 -1.63
CA ALA A 134 -7.79 -14.52 -0.66
C ALA A 134 -8.13 -13.12 -1.22
N LEU A 135 -7.44 -12.67 -2.28
CA LEU A 135 -7.68 -11.37 -2.93
C LEU A 135 -8.67 -11.44 -4.10
N ASP A 136 -8.86 -12.64 -4.66
CA ASP A 136 -9.81 -12.84 -5.74
C ASP A 136 -11.24 -12.64 -5.20
N LYS A 137 -11.91 -11.60 -5.68
CA LYS A 137 -13.28 -11.23 -5.29
C LYS A 137 -14.21 -12.45 -5.33
N LYS A 138 -14.91 -12.71 -4.23
CA LYS A 138 -16.14 -13.50 -4.23
C LYS A 138 -17.29 -12.71 -4.83
#